data_AF-A0A2V6GZV8-F1
#
_entry.id   AF-A0A2V6GZV8-F1
#
_cell.length_a   1.000
_cell.length_b   1.000
_cell.length_c   1.000
_cell.angle_alpha   90.00
_cell.angle_beta   90.00
_cell.angle_gamma   90.00
#
_symmetry.space_group_name_H-M   'P 1'
#
loop_
_entity.id
_entity.type
_entity.pdbx_description
1 polymer ?
#
loop_
_entity_poly.entity_id
_entity_poly.type
_entity_poly.pdbx_seq_one_letter_code
_entity_poly.pdbx_strand_id
1 'polypeptide(L)'
;PWLIHRLTYRRTNHKNLHVRGYKEEGTTSTPFDMVVRNDLDRFHLVGDVIDRLPQLGSRAAYAKQAISDKLLEHKQYIAKYGDDMPEITDWQWGQASAGAQRRSSTEGDNV
;
A
#
# COMPACT_ATOMS: atom_id res chain seq x y z
N PRO A 1 4.84 19.00 -1.97
CA PRO A 1 4.19 18.86 -3.31
C PRO A 1 3.47 20.16 -3.79
N TRP A 2 4.16 21.31 -3.84
CA TRP A 2 3.54 22.61 -4.12
C TRP A 2 3.38 22.94 -5.62
N LEU A 3 4.21 22.33 -6.48
CA LEU A 3 4.19 22.58 -7.92
C LEU A 3 2.85 22.18 -8.57
N ILE A 4 2.35 20.98 -8.28
CA ILE A 4 1.10 20.50 -8.88
C ILE A 4 -0.07 21.40 -8.46
N HIS A 5 -0.19 21.77 -7.19
CA HIS A 5 -1.23 22.70 -6.73
C HIS A 5 -1.18 24.05 -7.48
N ARG A 6 0.01 24.59 -7.73
CA ARG A 6 0.17 25.80 -8.55
C ARG A 6 -0.22 25.62 -10.01
N LEU A 7 0.08 24.48 -10.61
CA LEU A 7 -0.28 24.22 -12.01
C LEU A 7 -1.79 24.01 -12.17
N THR A 8 -2.45 23.51 -11.12
CA THR A 8 -3.87 23.15 -11.18
C THR A 8 -4.80 24.19 -10.55
N TYR A 9 -4.32 25.26 -9.90
CA TYR A 9 -5.17 26.18 -9.11
C TYR A 9 -6.37 26.79 -9.87
N ARG A 10 -6.30 26.93 -11.20
CA ARG A 10 -7.41 27.41 -12.05
C ARG A 10 -8.14 26.31 -12.81
N ARG A 11 -7.79 25.05 -12.60
CA ARG A 11 -8.45 23.91 -13.23
C ARG A 11 -9.72 23.55 -12.46
N THR A 12 -10.76 23.16 -13.18
CA THR A 12 -11.97 22.58 -12.61
C THR A 12 -11.57 21.41 -11.69
N ASN A 13 -12.25 21.29 -10.55
CA ASN A 13 -12.04 20.22 -9.56
C ASN A 13 -10.71 20.26 -8.75
N HIS A 14 -9.86 21.29 -8.89
CA HIS A 14 -8.57 21.33 -8.18
C HIS A 14 -8.67 21.28 -6.64
N LYS A 15 -9.81 21.71 -6.07
CA LYS A 15 -10.09 21.62 -4.63
C LYS A 15 -10.13 20.18 -4.09
N ASN A 16 -10.40 19.21 -4.97
CA ASN A 16 -10.46 17.79 -4.65
C ASN A 16 -9.16 17.06 -4.99
N LEU A 17 -8.12 17.78 -5.43
CA LEU A 17 -6.82 17.22 -5.74
C LEU A 17 -5.98 17.14 -4.46
N HIS A 18 -5.67 15.93 -4.03
CA HIS A 18 -4.75 15.69 -2.92
C HIS A 18 -3.44 15.15 -3.47
N VAL A 19 -2.42 16.00 -3.47
CA VAL A 19 -1.13 15.67 -4.07
C VAL A 19 -0.18 15.18 -3.00
N ARG A 20 0.35 13.98 -3.19
CA ARG A 20 1.53 13.48 -2.48
C ARG A 20 2.76 13.67 -3.36
N GLY A 21 3.90 13.92 -2.74
CA GLY A 21 5.17 14.06 -3.44
C GLY A 21 6.31 14.04 -2.44
N TYR A 22 7.53 14.00 -2.95
CA TYR A 22 8.74 13.99 -2.15
C TYR A 22 8.75 15.13 -1.12
N LYS A 23 9.18 14.81 0.10
CA LYS A 23 9.25 15.68 1.27
C LYS A 23 10.68 15.93 1.75
N GLU A 24 11.69 15.49 0.99
CA GLU A 24 13.10 15.59 1.39
C GLU A 24 13.49 14.70 2.58
N GLU A 25 12.66 13.70 2.88
CA GLU A 25 12.92 12.71 3.90
C GLU A 25 13.66 11.53 3.28
N GLY A 26 14.97 11.43 3.53
CA GLY A 26 15.82 10.39 2.96
C GLY A 26 17.04 10.08 3.82
N THR A 27 17.44 8.82 3.82
CA THR A 27 18.73 8.34 4.34
C THR A 27 19.14 7.10 3.55
N THR A 28 20.33 6.55 3.81
CA THR A 28 20.71 5.24 3.32
C THR A 28 19.78 4.18 3.93
N SER A 29 18.80 3.73 3.17
CA SER A 29 17.81 2.73 3.58
C SER A 29 17.31 1.95 2.36
N THR A 30 16.35 1.06 2.56
CA THR A 30 15.75 0.26 1.48
C THR A 30 14.87 1.12 0.56
N PRO A 31 14.67 0.71 -0.72
CA PRO A 31 13.85 1.47 -1.66
C PRO A 31 12.43 1.72 -1.16
N PHE A 32 11.76 0.72 -0.56
CA PHE A 32 10.42 0.93 -0.05
C PHE A 32 10.39 1.80 1.21
N ASP A 33 11.41 1.73 2.08
CA ASP A 33 11.52 2.64 3.23
C ASP A 33 11.63 4.10 2.80
N MET A 34 12.35 4.38 1.71
CA MET A 34 12.44 5.75 1.17
C MET A 34 11.07 6.30 0.77
N VAL A 35 10.17 5.49 0.20
CA VAL A 35 8.81 5.96 -0.14
C VAL A 35 7.91 6.05 1.10
N VAL A 36 8.06 5.14 2.07
CA VAL A 36 7.32 5.20 3.34
C VAL A 36 7.60 6.50 4.10
N ARG A 37 8.87 6.91 4.19
CA ARG A 37 9.27 8.17 4.84
C ARG A 37 8.69 9.42 4.18
N ASN A 38 8.34 9.33 2.91
CA ASN A 38 7.75 10.43 2.15
C ASN A 38 6.21 10.35 2.09
N ASP A 39 5.59 9.40 2.77
CA ASP A 39 4.16 9.04 2.69
C ASP A 39 3.71 8.75 1.23
N LEU A 40 4.59 8.15 0.43
CA LEU A 40 4.34 7.82 -0.98
C LEU A 40 4.03 6.35 -1.21
N ASP A 41 4.11 5.53 -0.16
CA ASP A 41 3.88 4.11 -0.25
C ASP A 41 2.39 3.75 -0.29
N ARG A 42 2.13 2.50 -0.67
CA ARG A 42 0.77 1.96 -0.82
C ARG A 42 -0.08 2.04 0.45
N PHE A 43 0.52 1.94 1.64
CA PHE A 43 -0.21 1.92 2.91
C PHE A 43 -0.73 3.32 3.25
N HIS A 44 0.12 4.34 3.18
CA HIS A 44 -0.31 5.73 3.37
C HIS A 44 -1.33 6.18 2.31
N LEU A 45 -1.15 5.76 1.05
CA LEU A 45 -2.10 6.09 -0.01
C LEU A 45 -3.49 5.48 0.23
N VAL A 46 -3.57 4.24 0.72
CA VAL A 46 -4.87 3.62 1.07
C VAL A 46 -5.49 4.31 2.28
N GLY A 47 -4.70 4.60 3.32
CA GLY A 47 -5.18 5.34 4.49
C GLY A 47 -5.77 6.71 4.12
N ASP A 48 -5.10 7.40 3.19
CA ASP A 48 -5.57 8.68 2.66
C ASP A 48 -6.92 8.60 1.94
N VAL A 49 -7.14 7.53 1.19
CA VAL A 49 -8.42 7.29 0.49
C VAL A 49 -9.52 7.04 1.52
N ILE A 50 -9.25 6.23 2.55
CA ILE A 50 -10.21 5.96 3.63
C ILE A 50 -10.65 7.25 4.31
N ASP A 51 -9.69 8.12 4.65
CA ASP A 51 -9.97 9.37 5.39
C ASP A 51 -10.74 10.40 4.56
N ARG A 52 -10.69 10.31 3.22
CA ARG A 52 -11.33 11.27 2.30
C ARG A 52 -12.68 10.83 1.78
N LEU A 53 -13.03 9.55 1.92
CA LEU A 53 -14.30 9.00 1.47
C LEU A 53 -15.27 8.86 2.65
N PRO A 54 -16.17 9.83 2.88
CA PRO A 54 -17.04 9.86 4.05
C PRO A 54 -17.96 8.63 4.16
N GLN A 55 -18.25 7.96 3.05
CA GLN A 55 -19.03 6.73 3.02
C GLN A 55 -18.32 5.51 3.64
N LEU A 56 -16.99 5.57 3.81
CA LEU A 56 -16.21 4.47 4.39
C LEU A 56 -16.22 4.51 5.92
N GLY A 57 -16.27 5.69 6.53
CA GLY A 57 -16.54 5.92 7.96
C GLY A 57 -15.99 4.83 8.90
N SER A 58 -16.85 4.30 9.78
CA SER A 58 -16.49 3.23 10.71
C SER A 58 -16.25 1.87 10.03
N ARG A 59 -16.76 1.64 8.81
CA ARG A 59 -16.61 0.36 8.09
C ARG A 59 -15.15 0.08 7.73
N ALA A 60 -14.36 1.13 7.53
CA ALA A 60 -12.94 1.02 7.20
C ALA A 60 -12.01 1.06 8.43
N ALA A 61 -12.55 1.09 9.67
CA ALA A 61 -11.73 1.17 10.88
C ALA A 61 -10.73 0.01 10.99
N TYR A 62 -11.18 -1.22 10.74
CA TYR A 62 -10.30 -2.39 10.73
C TYR A 62 -9.24 -2.34 9.62
N ALA A 63 -9.60 -1.85 8.43
CA ALA A 63 -8.65 -1.68 7.34
C ALA A 63 -7.57 -0.64 7.71
N LYS A 64 -7.97 0.48 8.33
CA LYS A 64 -7.04 1.51 8.80
C LYS A 64 -6.10 1.00 9.90
N GLN A 65 -6.61 0.17 10.80
CA GLN A 65 -5.79 -0.50 11.80
C GLN A 65 -4.77 -1.44 11.14
N ALA A 66 -5.22 -2.31 10.23
CA ALA A 66 -4.33 -3.23 9.52
C ALA A 66 -3.22 -2.52 8.74
N ILE A 67 -3.51 -1.37 8.13
CA ILE A 67 -2.52 -0.52 7.45
C ILE A 67 -1.48 0.01 8.45
N SER A 68 -1.92 0.44 9.63
CA SER A 68 -1.04 0.95 10.68
C SER A 68 -0.14 -0.15 11.24
N ASP A 69 -0.71 -1.34 11.44
CA ASP A 69 0.02 -2.53 11.88
C ASP A 69 1.07 -2.95 10.84
N LYS A 70 0.74 -2.85 9.54
CA LYS A 70 1.68 -3.13 8.43
C LYS A 70 2.85 -2.15 8.38
N LEU A 71 2.62 -0.87 8.63
CA LEU A 71 3.71 0.12 8.74
C LEU A 71 4.62 -0.16 9.93
N LEU A 72 4.06 -0.64 11.05
CA LEU A 72 4.84 -1.06 12.20
C LEU A 72 5.68 -2.32 11.88
N GLU A 73 5.07 -3.31 11.23
CA GLU A 73 5.74 -4.54 10.78
C GLU A 73 6.90 -4.22 9.83
N HIS A 74 6.68 -3.34 8.84
CA HIS A 74 7.71 -2.85 7.92
C HIS A 74 8.92 -2.26 8.66
N LYS A 75 8.67 -1.36 9.62
CA LYS A 75 9.74 -0.75 10.41
C LYS A 75 10.55 -1.78 11.20
N GLN A 76 9.87 -2.77 11.77
CA GLN A 76 10.53 -3.88 12.49
C GLN A 76 11.33 -4.77 11.55
N TYR A 77 10.79 -5.05 10.36
CA TYR A 77 11.41 -5.92 9.36
C TYR A 77 12.72 -5.32 8.85
N ILE A 78 12.73 -4.05 8.45
CA ILE A 78 13.97 -3.38 8.01
C ILE A 78 15.00 -3.33 9.13
N ALA A 79 14.59 -2.98 10.36
CA ALA A 79 15.51 -2.94 11.48
C ALA A 79 16.16 -4.31 11.76
N LYS A 80 15.47 -5.40 11.45
CA LYS A 80 15.94 -6.76 11.69
C LYS A 80 16.74 -7.34 10.52
N TYR A 81 16.31 -7.10 9.29
CA TYR A 81 16.83 -7.78 8.10
C TYR A 81 17.57 -6.87 7.13
N GLY A 82 17.40 -5.54 7.23
CA GLY A 82 18.03 -4.58 6.34
C GLY A 82 17.52 -4.62 4.89
N ASP A 83 16.37 -5.27 4.66
CA ASP A 83 15.75 -5.43 3.34
C ASP A 83 14.25 -5.15 3.43
N ASP A 84 13.59 -5.00 2.29
CA ASP A 84 12.15 -4.82 2.19
C ASP A 84 11.41 -6.14 2.44
N MET A 85 10.18 -6.05 2.97
CA MET A 85 9.39 -7.26 3.26
C MET A 85 9.08 -8.04 1.96
N PRO A 86 8.98 -9.37 1.98
CA PRO A 86 8.66 -10.17 0.80
C PRO A 86 7.32 -9.78 0.16
N GLU A 87 6.32 -9.42 0.98
CA GLU A 87 5.04 -8.91 0.48
C GLU A 87 5.17 -7.61 -0.35
N ILE A 88 6.29 -6.90 -0.20
CA ILE A 88 6.61 -5.70 -0.93
C ILE A 88 7.34 -6.04 -2.23
N THR A 89 8.41 -6.83 -2.14
CA THR A 89 9.29 -7.17 -3.25
C THR A 89 8.64 -8.12 -4.25
N ASP A 90 7.84 -9.07 -3.76
CA ASP A 90 7.22 -10.13 -4.57
C ASP A 90 5.82 -9.72 -5.07
N TRP A 91 5.39 -8.49 -4.78
CA TRP A 91 4.09 -8.00 -5.20
C TRP A 91 4.00 -7.89 -6.73
N GLN A 92 2.91 -8.41 -7.28
CA GLN A 92 2.63 -8.37 -8.71
C GLN A 92 1.24 -7.81 -8.97
N TRP A 93 1.11 -7.13 -10.11
CA TRP A 93 -0.18 -6.61 -10.55
C TRP A 93 -0.94 -7.71 -11.32
N GLY A 94 -2.09 -8.10 -10.79
CA GLY A 94 -3.06 -9.02 -11.37
C GLY A 94 -3.48 -10.01 -10.31
N GLN A 95 -4.47 -10.86 -10.60
CA GLN A 95 -4.60 -12.10 -9.83
C GLN A 95 -3.48 -13.02 -10.28
N ALA A 96 -2.35 -13.02 -9.56
CA ALA A 96 -1.38 -14.10 -9.68
C ALA A 96 -2.03 -15.40 -9.16
N SER A 97 -2.68 -16.10 -10.09
CA SER A 97 -3.16 -17.49 -10.03
C SER A 97 -4.05 -17.90 -8.84
N ALA A 98 -5.36 -17.78 -9.04
CA ALA A 98 -6.30 -18.83 -8.60
C ALA A 98 -6.06 -20.10 -9.43
N GLY A 99 -4.89 -20.73 -9.23
CA GLY A 99 -4.34 -21.78 -10.08
C GLY A 99 -3.60 -22.86 -9.30
N ALA A 100 -3.98 -23.10 -8.04
CA ALA A 100 -3.77 -24.41 -7.43
C ALA A 100 -5.07 -25.20 -7.61
N GLN A 101 -5.23 -25.80 -8.79
CA GLN A 101 -6.20 -26.87 -8.99
C GLN A 101 -6.07 -27.86 -7.83
N ARG A 102 -7.15 -28.04 -7.05
CA ARG A 102 -7.34 -29.26 -6.28
C ARG A 102 -7.17 -30.41 -7.26
N ARG A 103 -6.01 -31.06 -7.25
CA ARG A 103 -5.90 -32.44 -7.74
C ARG A 103 -6.75 -33.27 -6.79
N SER A 104 -8.02 -33.45 -7.13
CA SER A 104 -8.80 -34.54 -6.59
C SER A 104 -8.13 -35.81 -7.10
N SER A 105 -7.34 -36.48 -6.26
CA SER A 105 -6.92 -37.84 -6.54
C SER A 105 -8.17 -38.71 -6.51
N THR A 106 -8.60 -39.20 -7.66
CA THR A 106 -9.72 -40.16 -7.78
C THR A 106 -9.26 -41.58 -7.47
N GLU A 107 -8.46 -41.74 -6.42
CA GLU A 107 -8.17 -43.05 -5.81
C GLU A 107 -9.40 -43.48 -5.01
N GLY A 108 -10.46 -43.92 -5.70
CA GLY A 108 -11.72 -44.28 -5.07
C GLY A 108 -12.61 -45.26 -5.83
N ASP A 109 -12.33 -45.53 -7.11
CA ASP A 109 -13.18 -46.42 -7.91
C ASP A 109 -12.52 -47.78 -8.09
N ASN A 110 -12.58 -48.60 -7.02
CA ASN A 110 -12.43 -50.05 -7.09
C ASN A 110 -13.51 -50.70 -6.22
N VAL A 111 -14.68 -50.95 -6.83
CA VAL A 111 -15.63 -52.01 -6.48
C VAL A 111 -16.21 -52.56 -7.78
#